data_AF-A0A0B1U0A5-F1
#
_entry.id   AF-A0A0B1U0A5-F1
#
_cell.length_a   1.000
_cell.length_b   1.000
_cell.length_c   1.000
_cell.angle_alpha   90.00
_cell.angle_beta   90.00
_cell.angle_gamma   90.00
#
_symmetry.space_group_name_H-M   'P 1'
#
loop_
_entity.id
_entity.type
_entity.pdbx_description
1 polymer ?
#
loop_
_entity_poly.entity_id
_entity_poly.type
_entity_poly.pdbx_seq_one_letter_code
_entity_poly.pdbx_strand_id
1 'polypeptide(L)'
;MGLSLSTAASLTLAANQRLHILETDAPDYAVRLVAAGRLPRLAVGTTLTPEGGSPVLQLIGVHSRPGQDDVPASRVLCAKVLTPGSLPAGETRFSPNRQGLALAWITLSDKGSQGLRVDAAGPAIAETCAASLTISLAKGHILPDEPAQLKALLVDLALTQGFDLIVTTGGTGLSPRDTTPEATLAVIEKRLPGFETAMLMASLAKTRHAMLSRAVAGTLGQAIIVNVPGSPKAVRETLAALMPAIPHGLDKLRGDPADCAQA
;
A
#
# COMPACT_ATOMS: atom_id res chain seq x y z
N MET A 1 0.94 -22.21 3.28
CA MET A 1 2.35 -22.17 3.74
C MET A 1 2.37 -21.47 5.09
N GLY A 2 2.80 -22.14 6.17
CA GLY A 2 2.96 -21.51 7.47
C GLY A 2 4.29 -20.72 7.55
N LEU A 3 4.34 -19.71 8.41
CA LEU A 3 5.53 -18.92 8.75
C LEU A 3 5.92 -19.23 10.19
N SER A 4 7.10 -19.79 10.41
CA SER A 4 7.60 -20.01 11.77
C SER A 4 8.46 -18.84 12.21
N LEU A 5 8.16 -18.27 13.39
CA LEU A 5 8.92 -17.18 13.99
C LEU A 5 9.48 -17.63 15.34
N SER A 6 10.73 -17.29 15.62
CA SER A 6 11.42 -17.61 16.85
C SER A 6 11.82 -16.38 17.65
N THR A 7 11.87 -16.54 18.97
CA THR A 7 12.43 -15.55 19.90
C THR A 7 13.44 -16.20 20.84
N ALA A 8 14.52 -15.48 21.15
CA ALA A 8 15.55 -15.99 22.08
C ALA A 8 15.04 -16.10 23.53
N ALA A 9 14.09 -15.25 23.90
CA ALA A 9 13.42 -15.26 25.20
C ALA A 9 11.93 -14.99 25.02
N SER A 10 11.12 -15.30 26.03
CA SER A 10 9.69 -14.98 26.01
C SER A 10 9.49 -13.48 25.83
N LEU A 11 8.69 -13.10 24.85
CA LEU A 11 8.49 -11.71 24.45
C LEU A 11 7.09 -11.25 24.85
N THR A 12 7.00 -10.23 25.69
CA THR A 12 5.74 -9.55 26.00
C THR A 12 5.37 -8.61 24.85
N LEU A 13 4.13 -8.71 24.39
CA LEU A 13 3.57 -7.93 23.29
C LEU A 13 2.56 -6.91 23.82
N ALA A 14 2.85 -5.62 23.63
CA ALA A 14 1.92 -4.53 23.93
C ALA A 14 1.10 -4.15 22.68
N ALA A 15 -0.15 -3.74 22.86
CA ALA A 15 -0.99 -3.26 21.75
C ALA A 15 -0.28 -2.15 20.97
N ASN A 16 -0.36 -2.20 19.62
CA ASN A 16 0.26 -1.27 18.70
C ASN A 16 1.80 -1.25 18.70
N GLN A 17 2.47 -2.10 19.50
CA GLN A 17 3.91 -2.25 19.45
C GLN A 17 4.34 -2.68 18.05
N ARG A 18 5.44 -2.11 17.56
CA ARG A 18 6.06 -2.50 16.29
C ARG A 18 7.17 -3.51 16.53
N LEU A 19 7.17 -4.56 15.73
CA LEU A 19 8.16 -5.62 15.72
C LEU A 19 8.76 -5.72 14.32
N HIS A 20 10.05 -6.02 14.25
CA HIS A 20 10.73 -6.35 13.00
C HIS A 20 10.97 -7.86 12.94
N ILE A 21 10.76 -8.44 11.76
CA ILE A 21 10.93 -9.87 11.47
C ILE A 21 11.94 -10.02 10.32
N LEU A 22 13.02 -10.77 10.54
CA LEU A 22 14.07 -11.08 9.56
C LEU A 22 14.37 -12.58 9.51
N GLU A 23 15.06 -13.05 8.47
CA GLU A 23 15.53 -14.45 8.34
C GLU A 23 16.65 -14.78 9.33
N THR A 24 17.44 -13.78 9.71
CA THR A 24 18.54 -13.91 10.67
C THR A 24 18.48 -12.78 11.67
N ASP A 25 19.01 -13.00 12.87
CA ASP A 25 19.13 -11.93 13.86
C ASP A 25 20.01 -10.78 13.33
N ALA A 26 19.65 -9.56 13.72
CA ALA A 26 20.27 -8.34 13.22
C ALA A 26 20.15 -7.22 14.26
N PRO A 27 21.16 -7.07 15.14
CA PRO A 27 21.12 -6.10 16.23
C PRO A 27 20.87 -4.67 15.75
N ASP A 28 21.46 -4.28 14.61
CA ASP A 28 21.34 -2.93 14.03
C ASP A 28 19.89 -2.57 13.63
N TYR A 29 19.04 -3.58 13.40
CA TYR A 29 17.63 -3.42 13.04
C TYR A 29 16.69 -3.60 14.23
N ALA A 30 17.23 -3.80 15.44
CA ALA A 30 16.49 -4.10 16.66
C ALA A 30 15.43 -5.21 16.45
N VAL A 31 15.82 -6.26 15.74
CA VAL A 31 14.94 -7.38 15.36
C VAL A 31 14.44 -8.09 16.60
N ARG A 32 13.13 -8.31 16.67
CA ARG A 32 12.50 -8.94 17.85
C ARG A 32 12.03 -10.36 17.57
N LEU A 33 11.86 -10.72 16.30
CA LEU A 33 11.40 -12.02 15.83
C LEU A 33 12.29 -12.48 14.66
N VAL A 34 12.75 -13.73 14.68
CA VAL A 34 13.54 -14.32 13.59
C VAL A 34 12.72 -15.40 12.89
N ALA A 35 12.60 -15.36 11.57
CA ALA A 35 11.89 -16.37 10.81
C ALA A 35 12.75 -17.63 10.66
N ALA A 36 12.15 -18.79 10.83
CA ALA A 36 12.83 -20.04 10.50
C ALA A 36 12.85 -20.22 8.97
N GLY A 37 14.03 -20.10 8.38
CA GLY A 37 14.24 -20.21 6.93
C GLY A 37 13.91 -18.92 6.17
N ARG A 38 13.61 -19.05 4.87
CA ARG A 38 13.39 -17.90 3.98
C ARG A 38 12.06 -17.22 4.26
N LEU A 39 12.06 -15.89 4.35
CA LEU A 39 10.85 -15.11 4.58
C LEU A 39 9.92 -15.17 3.35
N PRO A 40 8.67 -15.61 3.52
CA PRO A 40 7.70 -15.65 2.42
C PRO A 40 7.40 -14.24 1.91
N ARG A 41 7.02 -14.13 0.63
CA ARG A 41 6.49 -12.89 0.05
C ARG A 41 5.09 -12.62 0.58
N LEU A 42 5.02 -11.96 1.73
CA LEU A 42 3.78 -11.47 2.32
C LEU A 42 3.61 -9.98 2.00
N ALA A 43 2.40 -9.64 1.57
CA ALA A 43 1.96 -8.26 1.36
C ALA A 43 1.56 -7.61 2.68
N VAL A 44 1.64 -6.27 2.75
CA VAL A 44 1.11 -5.51 3.88
C VAL A 44 -0.41 -5.70 4.04
N GLY A 45 -0.89 -5.55 5.28
CA GLY A 45 -2.27 -5.88 5.66
C GLY A 45 -2.50 -7.37 5.98
N THR A 46 -1.54 -8.25 5.66
CA THR A 46 -1.56 -9.65 6.10
C THR A 46 -1.48 -9.73 7.61
N THR A 47 -2.39 -10.49 8.22
CA THR A 47 -2.34 -10.84 9.63
C THR A 47 -1.65 -12.18 9.84
N LEU A 48 -0.94 -12.31 10.97
CA LEU A 48 -0.28 -13.55 11.39
C LEU A 48 -0.98 -14.07 12.63
N THR A 49 -1.53 -15.27 12.51
CA THR A 49 -2.28 -15.96 13.57
C THR A 49 -1.46 -17.16 14.04
N PRO A 50 -1.08 -17.25 15.33
CA PRO A 50 -0.46 -18.47 15.86
C PRO A 50 -1.45 -19.65 15.75
N GLU A 51 -0.94 -20.87 15.60
CA GLU A 51 -1.81 -22.07 15.51
C GLU A 51 -2.78 -22.14 16.70
N GLY A 52 -4.08 -22.29 16.41
CA GLY A 52 -5.15 -22.38 17.42
C GLY A 52 -5.55 -21.06 18.11
N GLY A 53 -4.96 -19.91 17.72
CA GLY A 53 -5.21 -18.61 18.33
C GLY A 53 -5.99 -17.60 17.47
N SER A 54 -6.05 -16.36 17.96
CA SER A 54 -6.55 -15.19 17.21
C SER A 54 -5.38 -14.41 16.58
N PRO A 55 -5.62 -13.54 15.57
CA PRO A 55 -4.55 -12.79 14.92
C PRO A 55 -3.79 -11.89 15.90
N VAL A 56 -2.48 -12.10 16.04
CA VAL A 56 -1.65 -11.37 17.00
C VAL A 56 -0.88 -10.23 16.32
N LEU A 57 -0.49 -10.42 15.07
CA LEU A 57 0.34 -9.45 14.34
C LEU A 57 -0.33 -9.06 13.01
N GLN A 58 -0.09 -7.83 12.56
CA GLN A 58 -0.44 -7.36 11.22
C GLN A 58 0.78 -6.74 10.55
N LEU A 59 1.09 -7.14 9.33
CA LEU A 59 2.16 -6.52 8.55
C LEU A 59 1.76 -5.11 8.12
N ILE A 60 2.58 -4.11 8.48
CA ILE A 60 2.36 -2.69 8.19
C ILE A 60 3.44 -2.07 7.29
N GLY A 61 4.48 -2.86 6.97
CA GLY A 61 5.56 -2.47 6.08
C GLY A 61 6.45 -3.65 5.72
N VAL A 62 7.14 -3.51 4.59
CA VAL A 62 8.21 -4.40 4.16
C VAL A 62 9.35 -3.51 3.69
N HIS A 63 10.56 -3.79 4.15
CA HIS A 63 11.74 -3.05 3.75
C HIS A 63 12.82 -3.99 3.20
N SER A 64 13.67 -3.45 2.35
CA SER A 64 14.91 -4.12 1.94
C SER A 64 16.02 -3.71 2.90
N ARG A 65 16.65 -4.69 3.54
CA ARG A 65 17.92 -4.52 4.24
C ARG A 65 19.04 -4.77 3.22
N PRO A 66 19.92 -3.79 2.96
CA PRO A 66 21.10 -4.01 2.15
C PRO A 66 21.98 -5.12 2.75
N GLY A 67 22.64 -5.88 1.89
CA GLY A 67 23.67 -6.83 2.34
C GLY A 67 24.86 -6.08 2.92
N GLN A 68 25.55 -6.72 3.86
CA GLN A 68 26.77 -6.22 4.50
C GLN A 68 27.77 -7.36 4.58
N ASP A 69 28.96 -7.15 4.03
CA ASP A 69 30.01 -8.16 3.94
C ASP A 69 29.47 -9.48 3.35
N ASP A 70 29.56 -10.58 4.10
CA ASP A 70 29.07 -11.91 3.69
C ASP A 70 27.56 -12.13 3.97
N VAL A 71 26.88 -11.14 4.55
CA VAL A 71 25.43 -11.20 4.81
C VAL A 71 24.67 -10.68 3.59
N PRO A 72 23.87 -11.52 2.90
CA PRO A 72 23.13 -11.09 1.74
C PRO A 72 22.03 -10.08 2.10
N ALA A 73 21.61 -9.30 1.10
CA ALA A 73 20.44 -8.46 1.23
C ALA A 73 19.21 -9.30 1.57
N SER A 74 18.40 -8.81 2.50
CA SER A 74 17.25 -9.55 3.05
C SER A 74 16.04 -8.66 3.21
N ARG A 75 14.86 -9.28 3.36
CA ARG A 75 13.62 -8.56 3.63
C ARG A 75 13.44 -8.39 5.14
N VAL A 76 12.93 -7.23 5.52
CA VAL A 76 12.48 -6.93 6.89
C VAL A 76 10.98 -6.75 6.85
N LEU A 77 10.23 -7.60 7.55
CA LEU A 77 8.80 -7.39 7.73
C LEU A 77 8.57 -6.56 9.00
N CYS A 78 7.84 -5.46 8.86
CA CYS A 78 7.40 -4.63 9.97
C CYS A 78 5.99 -5.05 10.36
N ALA A 79 5.84 -5.58 11.56
CA ALA A 79 4.56 -6.03 12.10
C ALA A 79 4.11 -5.13 13.25
N LYS A 80 2.81 -4.88 13.32
CA LYS A 80 2.12 -4.24 14.43
C LYS A 80 1.41 -5.30 15.26
N VAL A 81 1.54 -5.24 16.58
CA VAL A 81 0.76 -6.08 17.50
C VAL A 81 -0.70 -5.63 17.50
N LEU A 82 -1.60 -6.53 17.13
CA LEU A 82 -3.04 -6.36 17.18
C LEU A 82 -3.60 -6.68 18.57
N THR A 83 -3.25 -7.86 19.09
CA THR A 83 -3.73 -8.37 20.37
C THR A 83 -2.56 -8.46 21.34
N PRO A 84 -2.60 -7.76 22.50
CA PRO A 84 -1.61 -7.92 23.56
C PRO A 84 -1.49 -9.37 24.02
N GLY A 85 -0.31 -9.77 24.45
CA GLY A 85 -0.07 -11.12 24.94
C GLY A 85 1.40 -11.40 25.16
N SER A 86 1.76 -12.68 25.10
CA SER A 86 3.15 -13.12 25.13
C SER A 86 3.41 -14.13 24.02
N LEU A 87 4.62 -14.08 23.46
CA LEU A 87 5.16 -15.15 22.64
C LEU A 87 6.17 -15.92 23.47
N PRO A 88 6.07 -17.26 23.54
CA PRO A 88 7.04 -18.07 24.27
C PRO A 88 8.42 -18.01 23.59
N ALA A 89 9.47 -18.23 24.36
CA ALA A 89 10.79 -18.49 23.81
C ALA A 89 10.78 -19.71 22.89
N GLY A 90 11.60 -19.70 21.85
CA GLY A 90 11.65 -20.75 20.84
C GLY A 90 10.75 -20.47 19.64
N GLU A 91 10.42 -21.50 18.87
CA GLU A 91 9.71 -21.39 17.60
C GLU A 91 8.19 -21.43 17.81
N THR A 92 7.47 -20.46 17.24
CA THR A 92 6.02 -20.41 17.17
C THR A 92 5.59 -20.36 15.70
N ARG A 93 4.67 -21.24 15.31
CA ARG A 93 4.14 -21.29 13.95
C ARG A 93 2.97 -20.33 13.78
N PHE A 94 3.01 -19.56 12.70
CA PHE A 94 1.97 -18.63 12.30
C PHE A 94 1.36 -19.02 10.96
N SER A 95 0.05 -18.82 10.84
CA SER A 95 -0.68 -18.88 9.59
C SER A 95 -0.93 -17.46 9.07
N PRO A 96 -0.40 -17.09 7.89
CA PRO A 96 -0.71 -15.81 7.28
C PRO A 96 -2.12 -15.83 6.68
N ASN A 97 -2.87 -14.76 6.91
CA ASN A 97 -4.19 -14.55 6.31
C ASN A 97 -4.35 -13.07 5.92
N ARG A 98 -5.08 -12.77 4.84
CA ARG A 98 -5.35 -11.40 4.43
C ARG A 98 -6.82 -11.25 4.08
N GLN A 99 -7.52 -10.43 4.87
CA GLN A 99 -8.93 -10.08 4.63
C GLN A 99 -9.02 -8.63 4.19
N GLY A 100 -9.33 -8.41 2.92
CA GLY A 100 -9.43 -7.07 2.33
C GLY A 100 -8.15 -6.59 1.65
N LEU A 101 -8.17 -5.33 1.23
CA LEU A 101 -7.16 -4.69 0.39
C LEU A 101 -6.25 -3.77 1.21
N ALA A 102 -4.98 -3.67 0.85
CA ALA A 102 -4.10 -2.62 1.36
C ALA A 102 -4.16 -1.40 0.44
N LEU A 103 -4.52 -0.26 1.02
CA LEU A 103 -4.63 1.05 0.39
C LEU A 103 -3.46 1.93 0.83
N ALA A 104 -2.75 2.51 -0.14
CA ALA A 104 -1.88 3.65 0.10
C ALA A 104 -2.43 4.89 -0.60
N TRP A 105 -2.26 6.06 0.02
CA TRP A 105 -2.41 7.32 -0.68
C TRP A 105 -1.17 8.19 -0.57
N ILE A 106 -0.93 8.98 -1.61
CA ILE A 106 0.21 9.89 -1.72
C ILE A 106 -0.32 11.27 -2.06
N THR A 107 -0.23 12.20 -1.11
CA THR A 107 -0.56 13.60 -1.34
C THR A 107 0.69 14.34 -1.80
N LEU A 108 0.66 14.85 -3.03
CA LEU A 108 1.73 15.71 -3.56
C LEU A 108 1.40 17.17 -3.27
N SER A 109 2.23 17.78 -2.42
CA SER A 109 2.15 19.20 -2.10
C SER A 109 3.42 19.67 -1.42
N ASP A 110 4.11 20.63 -2.05
CA ASP A 110 5.26 21.31 -1.42
C ASP A 110 4.94 21.91 -0.05
N LYS A 111 3.77 22.54 0.08
CA LYS A 111 3.32 23.15 1.34
C LYS A 111 2.92 22.07 2.36
N GLY A 112 2.28 21.00 1.89
CA GLY A 112 1.89 19.87 2.73
C GLY A 112 3.12 19.16 3.31
N SER A 113 4.14 18.90 2.51
CA SER A 113 5.37 18.22 2.94
C SER A 113 6.18 19.04 3.95
N GLN A 114 6.02 20.35 3.95
CA GLN A 114 6.64 21.27 4.92
C GLN A 114 5.79 21.48 6.19
N GLY A 115 4.63 20.83 6.30
CA GLY A 115 3.70 21.01 7.42
C GLY A 115 2.97 22.37 7.41
N LEU A 116 3.09 23.14 6.33
CA LEU A 116 2.48 24.46 6.18
C LEU A 116 1.02 24.40 5.73
N ARG A 117 0.52 23.20 5.39
CA ARG A 117 -0.87 22.95 5.00
C ARG A 117 -1.31 21.58 5.49
N VAL A 118 -2.50 21.52 6.07
CA VAL A 118 -3.15 20.26 6.44
C VAL A 118 -3.68 19.55 5.20
N ASP A 119 -3.35 18.27 5.07
CA ASP A 119 -3.88 17.41 4.01
C ASP A 119 -5.33 17.00 4.30
N ALA A 120 -6.26 17.54 3.51
CA ALA A 120 -7.67 17.16 3.54
C ALA A 120 -8.05 16.15 2.43
N ALA A 121 -7.19 15.97 1.42
CA ALA A 121 -7.48 15.11 0.28
C ALA A 121 -7.16 13.65 0.61
N GLY A 122 -6.05 13.39 1.30
CA GLY A 122 -5.66 12.06 1.77
C GLY A 122 -6.74 11.37 2.62
N PRO A 123 -7.26 12.01 3.68
CA PRO A 123 -8.38 11.47 4.46
C PRO A 123 -9.61 11.15 3.61
N ALA A 124 -9.95 12.01 2.64
CA ALA A 124 -11.08 11.78 1.74
C ALA A 124 -10.89 10.53 0.85
N ILE A 125 -9.66 10.23 0.43
CA ILE A 125 -9.34 8.98 -0.28
C ILE A 125 -9.63 7.78 0.63
N ALA A 126 -9.07 7.79 1.84
CA ALA A 126 -9.21 6.69 2.79
C ALA A 126 -10.68 6.41 3.12
N GLU A 127 -11.48 7.45 3.40
CA GLU A 127 -12.92 7.36 3.66
C GLU A 127 -13.68 6.78 2.46
N THR A 128 -13.41 7.28 1.26
CA THR A 128 -14.14 6.85 0.04
C THR A 128 -13.88 5.39 -0.28
N CYS A 129 -12.61 4.96 -0.17
CA CYS A 129 -12.25 3.56 -0.38
C CYS A 129 -12.83 2.67 0.71
N ALA A 130 -12.74 3.05 2.00
CA ALA A 130 -13.27 2.26 3.10
C ALA A 130 -14.80 2.11 3.06
N ALA A 131 -15.52 3.06 2.46
CA ALA A 131 -16.97 2.98 2.28
C ALA A 131 -17.39 1.93 1.24
N SER A 132 -16.51 1.56 0.30
CA SER A 132 -16.84 0.65 -0.81
C SER A 132 -16.04 -0.65 -0.79
N LEU A 133 -14.92 -0.69 -0.06
CA LEU A 133 -13.96 -1.79 -0.07
C LEU A 133 -13.65 -2.22 1.36
N THR A 134 -13.48 -3.53 1.57
CA THR A 134 -12.89 -4.03 2.81
C THR A 134 -11.40 -3.72 2.79
N ILE A 135 -10.95 -2.83 3.69
CA ILE A 135 -9.55 -2.42 3.78
C ILE A 135 -8.85 -3.15 4.93
N SER A 136 -7.78 -3.89 4.60
CA SER A 136 -6.91 -4.56 5.57
C SER A 136 -5.90 -3.60 6.19
N LEU A 137 -5.39 -2.64 5.41
CA LEU A 137 -4.42 -1.63 5.84
C LEU A 137 -4.62 -0.37 5.01
N ALA A 138 -4.59 0.79 5.67
CA ALA A 138 -4.64 2.09 5.03
C ALA A 138 -3.42 2.91 5.47
N LYS A 139 -2.67 3.49 4.53
CA LYS A 139 -1.45 4.25 4.84
C LYS A 139 -1.31 5.52 3.98
N GLY A 140 -1.15 6.65 4.65
CA GLY A 140 -0.95 7.94 3.99
C GLY A 140 0.50 8.37 3.92
N HIS A 141 0.84 9.03 2.82
CA HIS A 141 2.14 9.63 2.55
C HIS A 141 1.93 11.06 2.05
N ILE A 142 2.84 11.97 2.42
CA ILE A 142 2.88 13.33 1.89
C ILE A 142 4.29 13.54 1.33
N LEU A 143 4.38 13.94 0.06
CA LEU A 143 5.64 14.24 -0.60
C LEU A 143 5.60 15.65 -1.22
N PRO A 144 6.76 16.30 -1.41
CA PRO A 144 6.85 17.45 -2.31
C PRO A 144 6.56 17.03 -3.77
N ASP A 145 6.34 18.01 -4.65
CA ASP A 145 6.09 17.80 -6.07
C ASP A 145 7.38 17.41 -6.84
N GLU A 146 8.01 16.31 -6.42
CA GLU A 146 9.30 15.81 -6.92
C GLU A 146 9.14 14.45 -7.62
N PRO A 147 9.26 14.37 -8.96
CA PRO A 147 8.98 13.16 -9.74
C PRO A 147 9.78 11.93 -9.30
N ALA A 148 11.06 12.13 -8.94
CA ALA A 148 11.93 11.02 -8.54
C ALA A 148 11.46 10.36 -7.23
N GLN A 149 11.01 11.16 -6.26
CA GLN A 149 10.50 10.66 -4.99
C GLN A 149 9.18 9.92 -5.18
N LEU A 150 8.27 10.47 -5.99
CA LEU A 150 7.01 9.81 -6.31
C LEU A 150 7.25 8.45 -6.99
N LYS A 151 8.11 8.39 -8.02
CA LYS A 151 8.44 7.13 -8.70
C LYS A 151 8.98 6.08 -7.75
N ALA A 152 9.95 6.45 -6.90
CA ALA A 152 10.54 5.55 -5.93
C ALA A 152 9.49 5.01 -4.95
N LEU A 153 8.61 5.88 -4.44
CA LEU A 153 7.56 5.46 -3.51
C LEU A 153 6.49 4.59 -4.17
N LEU A 154 6.06 4.90 -5.40
CA LEU A 154 5.11 4.05 -6.15
C LEU A 154 5.66 2.64 -6.34
N VAL A 155 6.93 2.52 -6.75
CA VAL A 155 7.61 1.24 -6.94
C VAL A 155 7.72 0.47 -5.62
N ASP A 156 8.14 1.14 -4.55
CA ASP A 156 8.29 0.50 -3.24
C ASP A 156 6.94 0.01 -2.68
N LEU A 157 5.89 0.84 -2.75
CA LEU A 157 4.56 0.46 -2.28
C LEU A 157 4.00 -0.72 -3.08
N ALA A 158 4.13 -0.71 -4.41
CA ALA A 158 3.57 -1.76 -5.27
C ALA A 158 4.39 -3.05 -5.21
N LEU A 159 5.70 -2.98 -5.43
CA LEU A 159 6.53 -4.16 -5.68
C LEU A 159 7.22 -4.71 -4.42
N THR A 160 7.58 -3.85 -3.46
CA THR A 160 8.24 -4.26 -2.22
C THR A 160 7.22 -4.58 -1.12
N GLN A 161 6.29 -3.65 -0.88
CA GLN A 161 5.33 -3.73 0.21
C GLN A 161 4.05 -4.50 -0.16
N GLY A 162 3.67 -4.52 -1.43
CA GLY A 162 2.49 -5.24 -1.92
C GLY A 162 1.17 -4.54 -1.57
N PHE A 163 1.12 -3.21 -1.67
CA PHE A 163 -0.14 -2.48 -1.67
C PHE A 163 -0.97 -2.85 -2.90
N ASP A 164 -2.29 -2.94 -2.74
CA ASP A 164 -3.18 -3.34 -3.84
C ASP A 164 -3.69 -2.12 -4.61
N LEU A 165 -4.03 -1.05 -3.88
CA LEU A 165 -4.52 0.19 -4.45
C LEU A 165 -3.64 1.33 -3.96
N ILE A 166 -3.09 2.08 -4.90
CA ILE A 166 -2.27 3.26 -4.63
C ILE A 166 -2.92 4.46 -5.32
N VAL A 167 -3.32 5.45 -4.54
CA VAL A 167 -3.99 6.65 -5.06
C VAL A 167 -3.13 7.87 -4.81
N THR A 168 -2.77 8.59 -5.86
CA THR A 168 -2.06 9.87 -5.73
C THR A 168 -3.02 11.03 -5.85
N THR A 169 -2.83 12.09 -5.08
CA THR A 169 -3.64 13.31 -5.17
C THR A 169 -2.76 14.55 -5.31
N GLY A 170 -3.11 15.43 -6.24
CA GLY A 170 -2.31 16.61 -6.60
C GLY A 170 -1.39 16.40 -7.81
N GLY A 171 -0.84 17.49 -8.34
CA GLY A 171 0.15 17.47 -9.42
C GLY A 171 -0.38 17.02 -10.80
N THR A 172 -1.70 17.03 -11.04
CA THR A 172 -2.35 16.56 -12.29
C THR A 172 -2.85 17.69 -13.21
N GLY A 173 -2.61 18.95 -12.85
CA GLY A 173 -3.00 20.13 -13.61
C GLY A 173 -2.01 20.49 -14.73
N LEU A 174 -2.01 21.76 -15.16
CA LEU A 174 -1.13 22.28 -16.23
C LEU A 174 0.05 23.10 -15.71
N SER A 175 0.22 23.22 -14.39
CA SER A 175 1.37 23.93 -13.83
C SER A 175 2.68 23.23 -14.25
N PRO A 176 3.79 23.94 -14.48
CA PRO A 176 5.09 23.31 -14.73
C PRO A 176 5.55 22.34 -13.61
N ARG A 177 5.02 22.52 -12.39
CA ARG A 177 5.27 21.63 -11.24
C ARG A 177 4.39 20.37 -11.27
N ASP A 178 3.26 20.41 -11.98
CA ASP A 178 2.33 19.29 -12.06
C ASP A 178 2.96 18.17 -12.91
N THR A 179 3.52 17.17 -12.27
CA THR A 179 4.29 16.09 -12.93
C THR A 179 3.86 14.69 -12.51
N THR A 180 2.78 14.58 -11.73
CA THR A 180 2.24 13.30 -11.23
C THR A 180 1.93 12.32 -12.37
N PRO A 181 1.29 12.73 -13.49
CA PRO A 181 0.99 11.81 -14.57
C PRO A 181 2.26 11.26 -15.24
N GLU A 182 3.25 12.10 -15.49
CA GLU A 182 4.52 11.71 -16.09
C GLU A 182 5.28 10.72 -15.19
N ALA A 183 5.34 11.02 -13.89
CA ALA A 183 5.96 10.15 -12.91
C ALA A 183 5.24 8.78 -12.82
N THR A 184 3.91 8.78 -12.91
CA THR A 184 3.10 7.56 -12.88
C THR A 184 3.29 6.73 -14.15
N LEU A 185 3.21 7.36 -15.32
CA LEU A 185 3.43 6.72 -16.63
C LEU A 185 4.81 6.08 -16.74
N ALA A 186 5.83 6.67 -16.09
CA ALA A 186 7.18 6.15 -16.11
C ALA A 186 7.37 4.85 -15.32
N VAL A 187 6.41 4.44 -14.47
CA VAL A 187 6.54 3.24 -13.62
C VAL A 187 5.48 2.18 -13.86
N ILE A 188 4.29 2.55 -14.38
CA ILE A 188 3.25 1.54 -14.64
C ILE A 188 3.64 0.61 -15.80
N GLU A 189 3.24 -0.65 -15.70
CA GLU A 189 3.47 -1.68 -16.72
C GLU A 189 2.35 -1.68 -17.77
N LYS A 190 1.10 -1.44 -17.34
CA LYS A 190 -0.08 -1.38 -18.22
C LYS A 190 -0.91 -0.16 -17.87
N ARG A 191 -1.23 0.65 -18.87
CA ARG A 191 -2.14 1.79 -18.74
C ARG A 191 -3.59 1.31 -18.72
N LEU A 192 -4.44 1.98 -17.94
CA LEU A 192 -5.86 1.71 -17.82
C LEU A 192 -6.68 2.86 -18.42
N PRO A 193 -6.71 3.05 -19.76
CA PRO A 193 -7.41 4.16 -20.39
C PRO A 193 -8.93 4.18 -20.12
N GLY A 194 -9.53 3.02 -19.83
CA GLY A 194 -10.93 2.94 -19.40
C GLY A 194 -11.18 3.62 -18.06
N PHE A 195 -10.26 3.47 -17.10
CA PHE A 195 -10.33 4.17 -15.82
C PHE A 195 -10.18 5.68 -16.03
N GLU A 196 -9.21 6.09 -16.85
CA GLU A 196 -8.99 7.50 -17.19
C GLU A 196 -10.23 8.14 -17.82
N THR A 197 -10.87 7.44 -18.74
CA THR A 197 -12.11 7.88 -19.39
C THR A 197 -13.24 7.99 -18.38
N ALA A 198 -13.44 6.99 -17.51
CA ALA A 198 -14.47 7.00 -16.48
C ALA A 198 -14.29 8.18 -15.50
N MET A 199 -13.06 8.41 -15.05
CA MET A 199 -12.70 9.55 -14.20
C MET A 199 -12.98 10.89 -14.89
N LEU A 200 -12.59 11.03 -16.16
CA LEU A 200 -12.80 12.24 -16.94
C LEU A 200 -14.29 12.51 -17.16
N MET A 201 -15.07 11.51 -17.55
CA MET A 201 -16.52 11.64 -17.76
C MET A 201 -17.26 12.02 -16.47
N ALA A 202 -16.92 11.37 -15.36
CA ALA A 202 -17.49 11.70 -14.06
C ALA A 202 -17.19 13.15 -13.65
N SER A 203 -15.96 13.61 -13.93
CA SER A 203 -15.54 14.98 -13.63
C SER A 203 -16.18 16.01 -14.57
N LEU A 204 -16.31 15.71 -15.87
CA LEU A 204 -16.95 16.59 -16.87
C LEU A 204 -18.43 16.81 -16.60
N ALA A 205 -19.12 15.82 -16.01
CA ALA A 205 -20.49 15.97 -15.56
C ALA A 205 -20.64 17.01 -14.42
N LYS A 206 -19.53 17.39 -13.76
CA LYS A 206 -19.51 18.37 -12.65
C LYS A 206 -18.94 19.72 -13.08
N THR A 207 -17.92 19.73 -13.93
CA THR A 207 -17.27 20.97 -14.37
C THR A 207 -16.60 20.80 -15.73
N ARG A 208 -16.76 21.81 -16.59
CA ARG A 208 -16.09 21.85 -17.91
C ARG A 208 -14.57 21.86 -17.79
N HIS A 209 -14.03 22.44 -16.71
CA HIS A 209 -12.59 22.51 -16.47
C HIS A 209 -11.93 21.14 -16.30
N ALA A 210 -12.71 20.07 -16.06
CA ALA A 210 -12.18 18.71 -15.96
C ALA A 210 -11.42 18.27 -17.22
N MET A 211 -11.71 18.86 -18.39
CA MET A 211 -10.98 18.59 -19.65
C MET A 211 -9.47 18.90 -19.58
N LEU A 212 -9.03 19.69 -18.61
CA LEU A 212 -7.61 20.05 -18.42
C LEU A 212 -6.85 19.03 -17.57
N SER A 213 -7.54 18.06 -16.96
CA SER A 213 -6.89 17.05 -16.13
C SER A 213 -6.03 16.15 -17.00
N ARG A 214 -4.81 15.90 -16.53
CA ARG A 214 -3.88 14.92 -17.13
C ARG A 214 -3.81 13.62 -16.32
N ALA A 215 -4.76 13.38 -15.42
CA ALA A 215 -4.77 12.21 -14.55
C ALA A 215 -4.69 10.90 -15.36
N VAL A 216 -3.80 9.99 -14.95
CA VAL A 216 -3.66 8.67 -15.54
C VAL A 216 -3.96 7.57 -14.53
N ALA A 217 -4.17 6.35 -15.05
CA ALA A 217 -4.31 5.15 -14.24
C ALA A 217 -3.57 3.99 -14.90
N GLY A 218 -3.08 3.05 -14.08
CA GLY A 218 -2.30 1.93 -14.56
C GLY A 218 -2.11 0.84 -13.52
N THR A 219 -1.42 -0.23 -13.92
CA THR A 219 -1.04 -1.32 -13.03
C THR A 219 0.48 -1.42 -12.92
N LEU A 220 0.96 -1.79 -11.73
CA LEU A 220 2.37 -2.10 -11.48
C LEU A 220 2.44 -3.35 -10.59
N GLY A 221 2.93 -4.47 -11.13
CA GLY A 221 2.82 -5.75 -10.46
C GLY A 221 1.35 -6.12 -10.21
N GLN A 222 0.98 -6.31 -8.95
CA GLN A 222 -0.41 -6.63 -8.55
C GLN A 222 -1.19 -5.41 -8.05
N ALA A 223 -0.63 -4.20 -8.18
CA ALA A 223 -1.25 -2.97 -7.71
C ALA A 223 -1.95 -2.22 -8.84
N ILE A 224 -3.08 -1.59 -8.54
CA ILE A 224 -3.68 -0.52 -9.35
C ILE A 224 -3.20 0.83 -8.81
N ILE A 225 -2.69 1.68 -9.70
CA ILE A 225 -2.25 3.05 -9.40
C ILE A 225 -3.20 4.02 -10.12
N VAL A 226 -3.75 4.99 -9.39
CA VAL A 226 -4.66 5.99 -9.94
C VAL A 226 -4.26 7.39 -9.49
N ASN A 227 -4.16 8.34 -10.43
CA ASN A 227 -4.04 9.74 -10.08
C ASN A 227 -5.42 10.38 -9.99
N VAL A 228 -5.68 11.11 -8.90
CA VAL A 228 -6.91 11.87 -8.71
C VAL A 228 -6.61 13.36 -8.48
N PRO A 229 -7.60 14.25 -8.67
CA PRO A 229 -7.40 15.68 -8.46
C PRO A 229 -7.16 16.04 -6.98
N GLY A 230 -6.54 17.19 -6.72
CA GLY A 230 -6.09 17.63 -5.39
C GLY A 230 -7.17 18.07 -4.39
N SER A 231 -8.43 18.26 -4.81
CA SER A 231 -9.49 18.74 -3.90
C SER A 231 -10.29 17.57 -3.30
N PRO A 232 -10.66 17.60 -2.01
CA PRO A 232 -11.40 16.51 -1.37
C PRO A 232 -12.73 16.17 -2.07
N LYS A 233 -13.43 17.18 -2.60
CA LYS A 233 -14.65 16.98 -3.38
C LYS A 233 -14.37 16.19 -4.66
N ALA A 234 -13.37 16.63 -5.43
CA ALA A 234 -13.03 15.97 -6.69
C ALA A 234 -12.48 14.55 -6.45
N VAL A 235 -11.75 14.31 -5.36
CA VAL A 235 -11.34 12.96 -4.93
C VAL A 235 -12.55 12.04 -4.80
N ARG A 236 -13.56 12.43 -4.01
CA ARG A 236 -14.76 11.61 -3.78
C ARG A 236 -15.50 11.32 -5.08
N GLU A 237 -15.71 12.35 -5.91
CA GLU A 237 -16.41 12.22 -7.19
C GLU A 237 -15.65 11.31 -8.17
N THR A 238 -14.33 11.46 -8.27
CA THR A 238 -13.48 10.69 -9.19
C THR A 238 -13.36 9.24 -8.75
N LEU A 239 -13.10 9.00 -7.47
CA LEU A 239 -12.96 7.64 -6.92
C LEU A 239 -14.27 6.87 -6.97
N ALA A 240 -15.41 7.51 -6.67
CA ALA A 240 -16.72 6.86 -6.73
C ALA A 240 -17.00 6.25 -8.12
N ALA A 241 -16.54 6.88 -9.20
CA ALA A 241 -16.69 6.36 -10.56
C ALA A 241 -15.89 5.08 -10.82
N LEU A 242 -14.83 4.83 -10.05
CA LEU A 242 -13.94 3.67 -10.20
C LEU A 242 -14.27 2.52 -9.25
N MET A 243 -14.88 2.80 -8.09
CA MET A 243 -15.10 1.81 -7.04
C MET A 243 -15.74 0.49 -7.53
N PRO A 244 -16.76 0.49 -8.42
CA PRO A 244 -17.37 -0.76 -8.87
C PRO A 244 -16.40 -1.70 -9.60
N ALA A 245 -15.38 -1.17 -10.29
CA ALA A 245 -14.47 -1.95 -11.11
C ALA A 245 -13.20 -2.42 -10.37
N ILE A 246 -12.82 -1.74 -9.28
CA ILE A 246 -11.57 -2.01 -8.57
C ILE A 246 -11.47 -3.45 -8.02
N PRO A 247 -12.48 -4.02 -7.33
CA PRO A 247 -12.39 -5.38 -6.81
C PRO A 247 -12.10 -6.40 -7.92
N HIS A 248 -12.90 -6.38 -8.98
CA HIS A 248 -12.72 -7.27 -10.12
C HIS A 248 -11.35 -7.10 -10.79
N GLY A 249 -10.89 -5.87 -10.99
CA GLY A 249 -9.58 -5.59 -11.57
C GLY A 249 -8.42 -6.16 -10.73
N LEU A 250 -8.51 -6.07 -9.40
CA LEU A 250 -7.50 -6.60 -8.50
C LEU A 250 -7.52 -8.13 -8.43
N ASP A 251 -8.69 -8.76 -8.46
CA ASP A 251 -8.80 -10.22 -8.50
C ASP A 251 -8.13 -10.79 -9.76
N LYS A 252 -8.35 -10.14 -10.92
CA LYS A 252 -7.66 -10.48 -12.17
C LYS A 252 -6.14 -10.30 -12.10
N LEU A 253 -5.66 -9.22 -11.50
CA LEU A 253 -4.22 -8.99 -11.33
C LEU A 253 -3.55 -10.04 -10.43
N ARG A 254 -4.28 -10.59 -9.46
CA ARG A 254 -3.81 -11.66 -8.57
C ARG A 254 -3.85 -13.05 -9.21
N GLY A 255 -4.33 -13.14 -10.45
CA GLY A 255 -4.39 -14.39 -11.21
C GLY A 255 -5.64 -15.22 -10.92
N ASP A 256 -6.76 -14.61 -10.52
CA ASP A 256 -8.04 -15.31 -10.43
C ASP A 256 -8.47 -15.84 -11.81
N PRO A 257 -8.62 -17.18 -11.98
CA PRO A 257 -8.97 -17.79 -13.25
C PRO A 257 -10.47 -17.68 -13.61
N ALA A 258 -11.34 -17.12 -12.76
CA ALA A 258 -12.77 -17.04 -13.03
C ALA A 258 -13.11 -16.35 -14.37
N ASP A 259 -13.98 -16.90 -15.21
CA ASP A 259 -14.22 -16.38 -16.57
C ASP A 259 -14.84 -14.97 -16.58
N CYS A 260 -14.39 -14.11 -17.50
CA CYS A 260 -14.89 -12.73 -17.66
C CYS A 260 -16.34 -12.63 -18.15
N ALA A 261 -16.97 -13.74 -18.57
CA ALA A 261 -18.29 -13.75 -19.20
C ALA A 261 -19.47 -13.60 -18.22
N GLN A 262 -19.21 -13.48 -16.92
CA GLN A 262 -20.25 -13.42 -15.87
C GLN A 262 -20.31 -12.08 -15.11
N ALA A 263 -19.59 -11.05 -15.56
CA ALA A 263 -19.55 -9.73 -14.92
C ALA A 263 -20.56 -8.75 -15.54
#